data_AF-A0AAE1LLJ8-F1
#
_entry.id   AF-A0AAE1LLJ8-F1
#
_cell.length_a   1.000
_cell.length_b   1.000
_cell.length_c   1.000
_cell.angle_alpha   90.00
_cell.angle_beta   90.00
_cell.angle_gamma   90.00
#
_symmetry.space_group_name_H-M   'P 1'
#
loop_
_entity.id
_entity.type
_entity.pdbx_description
1 polymer ?
#
loop_
_entity_poly.entity_id
_entity_poly.type
_entity_poly.pdbx_seq_one_letter_code
_entity_poly.pdbx_strand_id
1 'polypeptide(L)'
;QNVVMKGAGSASTTVFRQQNQQRFFWQWVCAVFNKVSKERIEEVGPDRACAEWLLRNGASVQWVGKSEFVTDYNALPLRGAEKGRYLIKAVNATDSSIMAIGFPHFKGCNNIDKIVMKNCNYLDDSALPQLSVLRSSLKTLEIMKCLNLTSEGVLSLAALSNLSRLKLEELPQVQSKAEVKGKLMSALPNCNITFDEAENDAGLKT
;
A
#
# COMPACT_ATOMS: atom_id res chain seq x y z
N GLN A 1 -68.28 -15.32 14.99
CA GLN A 1 -68.14 -14.83 13.60
C GLN A 1 -67.34 -13.53 13.61
N ASN A 2 -66.32 -13.45 12.76
CA ASN A 2 -65.61 -12.27 12.23
C ASN A 2 -64.94 -11.22 13.16
N VAL A 3 -63.60 -11.35 13.26
CA VAL A 3 -62.52 -10.43 12.79
C VAL A 3 -62.80 -8.91 12.76
N VAL A 4 -61.93 -8.11 13.43
CA VAL A 4 -61.04 -7.09 12.82
C VAL A 4 -59.87 -6.77 13.78
N MET A 5 -58.64 -6.88 13.26
CA MET A 5 -57.38 -6.42 13.87
C MET A 5 -57.17 -4.89 13.69
N LYS A 6 -56.42 -4.25 14.60
CA LYS A 6 -55.47 -3.19 14.22
C LYS A 6 -54.19 -3.32 15.04
N GLY A 7 -53.09 -3.63 14.35
CA GLY A 7 -51.73 -3.61 14.88
C GLY A 7 -51.10 -2.22 14.76
N ALA A 8 -50.14 -1.94 15.64
CA ALA A 8 -49.17 -0.86 15.50
C ALA A 8 -47.78 -1.49 15.29
N GLY A 9 -47.10 -1.07 14.23
CA GLY A 9 -45.95 -1.76 13.66
C GLY A 9 -44.64 -1.55 14.42
N SER A 10 -43.76 -2.56 14.31
CA SER A 10 -42.33 -2.43 14.55
C SER A 10 -41.57 -2.59 13.23
N ALA A 11 -41.06 -1.50 12.68
CA ALA A 11 -40.11 -1.52 11.58
C ALA A 11 -38.94 -0.57 11.92
N SER A 12 -37.94 -1.10 12.63
CA SER A 12 -36.65 -0.39 12.80
C SER A 12 -35.43 -1.29 12.99
N THR A 13 -35.56 -2.63 12.93
CA THR A 13 -34.43 -3.53 13.21
C THR A 13 -33.75 -4.07 11.93
N THR A 14 -34.39 -3.97 10.76
CA THR A 14 -33.91 -4.65 9.55
C THR A 14 -32.88 -3.84 8.74
N VAL A 15 -32.92 -2.51 8.79
CA VAL A 15 -32.06 -1.64 7.96
C VAL A 15 -30.61 -1.59 8.48
N PHE A 16 -30.40 -1.68 9.81
CA PHE A 16 -29.06 -1.68 10.41
C PHE A 16 -28.27 -2.99 10.19
N ARG A 17 -28.94 -4.10 9.88
CA ARG A 17 -28.30 -5.41 9.72
C ARG A 17 -27.71 -5.64 8.32
N GLN A 18 -28.23 -4.98 7.29
CA GLN A 18 -27.77 -5.16 5.91
C GLN A 18 -26.47 -4.42 5.58
N GLN A 19 -26.21 -3.25 6.18
CA GLN A 19 -24.99 -2.47 5.87
C GLN A 19 -23.71 -3.09 6.44
N ASN A 20 -23.79 -3.82 7.55
CA ASN A 20 -22.62 -4.46 8.17
C ASN A 20 -22.16 -5.73 7.44
N GLN A 21 -23.07 -6.50 6.83
CA GLN A 21 -22.72 -7.74 6.12
C GLN A 21 -21.93 -7.46 4.81
N GLN A 22 -22.22 -6.35 4.11
CA GLN A 22 -21.48 -5.98 2.89
C GLN A 22 -20.03 -5.59 3.18
N ARG A 23 -19.77 -4.89 4.30
CA ARG A 23 -18.40 -4.53 4.71
C ARG A 23 -17.54 -5.78 4.99
N PHE A 24 -18.11 -6.81 5.61
CA PHE A 24 -17.40 -8.07 5.89
C PHE A 24 -17.03 -8.85 4.61
N PHE A 25 -17.95 -8.97 3.66
CA PHE A 25 -17.67 -9.68 2.41
C PHE A 25 -16.56 -8.98 1.61
N TRP A 26 -16.66 -7.66 1.40
CA TRP A 26 -15.66 -6.93 0.63
C TRP A 26 -14.30 -6.88 1.34
N GLN A 27 -14.26 -6.77 2.67
CA GLN A 27 -13.01 -6.90 3.44
C GLN A 27 -12.40 -8.30 3.31
N TRP A 28 -13.22 -9.36 3.33
CA TRP A 28 -12.75 -10.73 3.12
C TRP A 28 -12.20 -10.93 1.70
N VAL A 29 -12.90 -10.43 0.68
CA VAL A 29 -12.43 -10.47 -0.72
C VAL A 29 -11.09 -9.76 -0.86
N CYS A 30 -10.97 -8.52 -0.35
CA CYS A 30 -9.68 -7.79 -0.35
C CYS A 30 -8.58 -8.56 0.39
N ALA A 31 -8.93 -9.22 1.50
CA ALA A 31 -7.97 -10.02 2.25
C ALA A 31 -7.46 -11.24 1.45
N VAL A 32 -8.33 -11.90 0.68
CA VAL A 32 -7.93 -13.01 -0.20
C VAL A 32 -6.98 -12.52 -1.29
N PHE A 33 -7.25 -11.38 -1.93
CA PHE A 33 -6.36 -10.81 -2.95
C PHE A 33 -5.00 -10.38 -2.40
N ASN A 34 -4.91 -10.02 -1.13
CA ASN A 34 -3.65 -9.63 -0.50
C ASN A 34 -2.89 -10.82 0.13
N LYS A 35 -3.53 -11.98 0.32
CA LYS A 35 -2.90 -13.13 0.98
C LYS A 35 -1.66 -13.63 0.22
N VAL A 36 -0.60 -13.89 0.97
CA VAL A 36 0.66 -14.44 0.47
C VAL A 36 0.55 -15.94 0.24
N SER A 37 1.01 -16.40 -0.92
CA SER A 37 1.19 -17.83 -1.22
C SER A 37 2.67 -18.20 -1.25
N LYS A 38 3.10 -19.00 -0.27
CA LYS A 38 4.50 -19.50 -0.20
C LYS A 38 4.84 -20.41 -1.38
N GLU A 39 3.93 -21.31 -1.71
CA GLU A 39 4.04 -22.19 -2.88
C GLU A 39 4.25 -21.37 -4.16
N ARG A 40 3.49 -20.28 -4.33
CA ARG A 40 3.65 -19.39 -5.48
C ARG A 40 5.03 -18.73 -5.50
N ILE A 41 5.50 -18.23 -4.36
CA ILE A 41 6.84 -17.63 -4.24
C ILE A 41 7.94 -18.65 -4.60
N GLU A 42 7.83 -19.90 -4.13
CA GLU A 42 8.78 -20.96 -4.45
C GLU A 42 8.77 -21.29 -5.95
N GLU A 43 7.58 -21.29 -6.55
CA GLU A 43 7.39 -21.61 -7.96
C GLU A 43 8.02 -20.54 -8.88
N VAL A 44 7.64 -19.27 -8.71
CA VAL A 44 8.00 -18.18 -9.66
C VAL A 44 9.06 -17.21 -9.16
N GLY A 45 9.44 -17.28 -7.89
CA GLY A 45 10.34 -16.34 -7.25
C GLY A 45 9.63 -15.15 -6.59
N PRO A 46 10.31 -14.44 -5.67
CA PRO A 46 9.72 -13.38 -4.86
C PRO A 46 9.24 -12.19 -5.68
N ASP A 47 10.09 -11.62 -6.55
CA ASP A 47 9.75 -10.45 -7.37
C ASP A 47 8.55 -10.71 -8.28
N ARG A 48 8.45 -11.89 -8.88
CA ARG A 48 7.29 -12.23 -9.70
C ARG A 48 6.03 -12.36 -8.86
N ALA A 49 6.07 -13.10 -7.75
CA ALA A 49 4.90 -13.24 -6.88
C ALA A 49 4.45 -11.89 -6.30
N CYS A 50 5.40 -11.00 -5.99
CA CYS A 50 5.15 -9.63 -5.58
C CYS A 50 4.49 -8.80 -6.69
N ALA A 51 5.00 -8.86 -7.91
CA ALA A 51 4.38 -8.19 -9.06
C ALA A 51 2.95 -8.68 -9.31
N GLU A 52 2.71 -9.99 -9.24
CA GLU A 52 1.34 -10.54 -9.34
C GLU A 52 0.41 -9.99 -8.25
N TRP A 53 0.92 -9.77 -7.04
CA TRP A 53 0.16 -9.17 -5.94
C TRP A 53 -0.14 -7.71 -6.15
N LEU A 54 0.85 -6.95 -6.58
CA LEU A 54 0.70 -5.54 -6.85
C LEU A 54 -0.31 -5.32 -7.98
N LEU A 55 -0.14 -5.99 -9.12
CA LEU A 55 -0.97 -5.78 -10.30
C LEU A 55 -2.43 -6.22 -10.10
N ARG A 56 -2.67 -7.34 -9.41
CA ARG A 56 -4.05 -7.77 -9.11
C ARG A 56 -4.77 -6.87 -8.10
N ASN A 57 -4.04 -6.03 -7.36
CA ASN A 57 -4.57 -5.01 -6.45
C ASN A 57 -4.51 -3.60 -7.06
N GLY A 58 -4.35 -3.47 -8.38
CA GLY A 58 -4.39 -2.19 -9.08
C GLY A 58 -3.12 -1.34 -8.95
N ALA A 59 -2.03 -1.88 -8.39
CA ALA A 59 -0.73 -1.25 -8.43
C ALA A 59 0.02 -1.61 -9.72
N SER A 60 1.15 -0.97 -9.95
CA SER A 60 2.02 -1.22 -11.09
C SER A 60 3.48 -1.34 -10.64
N VAL A 61 4.29 -2.02 -11.45
CA VAL A 61 5.71 -2.25 -11.16
C VAL A 61 6.58 -1.82 -12.32
N GLN A 62 7.76 -1.30 -12.01
CA GLN A 62 8.83 -1.06 -12.98
C GLN A 62 9.94 -2.08 -12.75
N TRP A 63 10.41 -2.72 -13.82
CA TRP A 63 11.55 -3.63 -13.76
C TRP A 63 12.88 -2.89 -13.80
N VAL A 64 13.91 -3.48 -13.20
CA VAL A 64 15.29 -3.00 -13.34
C VAL A 64 15.67 -2.92 -14.83
N GLY A 65 16.23 -1.77 -15.24
CA GLY A 65 16.66 -1.53 -16.62
C GLY A 65 15.54 -1.19 -17.60
N LYS A 66 14.29 -1.00 -17.13
CA LYS A 66 13.15 -0.56 -17.96
C LYS A 66 12.63 0.80 -17.47
N SER A 67 12.22 1.66 -18.41
CA SER A 67 11.61 2.96 -18.10
C SER A 67 10.13 2.84 -17.76
N GLU A 68 9.42 1.95 -18.44
CA GLU A 68 7.97 1.85 -18.33
C GLU A 68 7.50 1.01 -17.14
N PHE A 69 6.35 1.40 -16.59
CA PHE A 69 5.62 0.60 -15.62
C PHE A 69 4.76 -0.45 -16.32
N VAL A 70 4.76 -1.67 -15.79
CA VAL A 70 3.82 -2.72 -16.14
C VAL A 70 2.57 -2.55 -15.29
N THR A 71 1.45 -2.33 -15.97
CA THR A 71 0.13 -2.11 -15.37
C THR A 71 -0.84 -3.27 -15.63
N ASP A 72 -0.69 -3.97 -16.76
CA ASP A 72 -1.50 -5.13 -17.11
C ASP A 72 -0.93 -6.42 -16.49
N TYR A 73 -1.74 -7.09 -15.68
CA TYR A 73 -1.39 -8.38 -15.07
C TYR A 73 -1.01 -9.44 -16.13
N ASN A 74 -1.67 -9.44 -17.28
CA ASN A 74 -1.43 -10.41 -18.35
C ASN A 74 -0.12 -10.15 -19.10
N ALA A 75 0.47 -8.95 -18.94
CA ALA A 75 1.77 -8.60 -19.50
C ALA A 75 2.95 -9.05 -18.62
N LEU A 76 2.69 -9.67 -17.47
CA LEU A 76 3.76 -10.24 -16.65
C LEU A 76 4.44 -11.40 -17.39
N PRO A 77 5.79 -11.44 -17.43
CA PRO A 77 6.55 -12.42 -18.23
C PRO A 77 6.10 -13.85 -17.94
N LEU A 78 6.07 -14.80 -18.87
CA LEU A 78 5.53 -16.14 -18.56
C LEU A 78 6.54 -17.05 -17.83
N ARG A 79 6.03 -18.13 -17.21
CA ARG A 79 6.79 -19.04 -16.32
C ARG A 79 7.97 -19.72 -17.05
N GLY A 80 8.99 -20.14 -16.28
CA GLY A 80 9.92 -21.21 -16.67
C GLY A 80 11.31 -20.77 -17.16
N ALA A 81 11.40 -19.95 -18.20
CA ALA A 81 12.70 -19.57 -18.78
C ALA A 81 13.34 -18.32 -18.16
N GLU A 82 12.54 -17.51 -17.44
CA GLU A 82 12.95 -16.16 -16.99
C GLU A 82 12.89 -15.98 -15.47
N LYS A 83 12.87 -17.09 -14.71
CA LYS A 83 12.87 -17.05 -13.24
C LYS A 83 14.08 -16.25 -12.74
N GLY A 84 13.81 -15.20 -11.95
CA GLY A 84 14.83 -14.28 -11.42
C GLY A 84 15.40 -13.27 -12.41
N ARG A 85 14.93 -13.22 -13.68
CA ARG A 85 15.39 -12.22 -14.66
C ARG A 85 14.76 -10.83 -14.46
N TYR A 86 13.56 -10.80 -13.90
CA TYR A 86 12.84 -9.55 -13.65
C TYR A 86 12.85 -9.26 -12.16
N LEU A 87 13.57 -8.20 -11.81
CA LEU A 87 13.68 -7.69 -10.46
C LEU A 87 12.88 -6.39 -10.39
N ILE A 88 12.01 -6.26 -9.39
CA ILE A 88 11.23 -5.03 -9.21
C ILE A 88 12.18 -3.93 -8.77
N LYS A 89 12.14 -2.80 -9.47
CA LYS A 89 12.86 -1.58 -9.11
C LYS A 89 11.95 -0.59 -8.40
N ALA A 90 10.79 -0.31 -8.99
CA ALA A 90 9.85 0.65 -8.44
C ALA A 90 8.42 0.10 -8.39
N VAL A 91 7.67 0.55 -7.39
CA VAL A 91 6.25 0.23 -7.21
C VAL A 91 5.46 1.53 -7.20
N ASN A 92 4.38 1.57 -7.98
CA ASN A 92 3.39 2.63 -7.92
C ASN A 92 2.03 2.03 -7.59
N ALA A 93 1.62 2.22 -6.34
CA ALA A 93 0.33 1.82 -5.79
C ALA A 93 -0.57 3.06 -5.64
N THR A 94 -0.89 3.70 -6.76
CA THR A 94 -1.92 4.76 -6.78
C THR A 94 -3.29 4.12 -6.96
N ASP A 95 -4.27 4.52 -6.13
CA ASP A 95 -5.64 4.00 -6.14
C ASP A 95 -5.72 2.47 -5.92
N SER A 96 -4.72 1.91 -5.25
CA SER A 96 -4.55 0.47 -5.07
C SER A 96 -5.25 -0.06 -3.82
N SER A 97 -5.75 -1.31 -3.91
CA SER A 97 -6.37 -2.05 -2.81
C SER A 97 -5.37 -2.87 -1.97
N ILE A 98 -4.07 -2.53 -2.00
CA ILE A 98 -3.07 -3.21 -1.17
C ILE A 98 -3.35 -3.03 0.33
N MET A 99 -3.08 -4.09 1.10
CA MET A 99 -3.29 -4.15 2.54
C MET A 99 -2.04 -4.67 3.25
N ALA A 100 -1.91 -4.37 4.54
CA ALA A 100 -0.80 -4.80 5.38
C ALA A 100 -0.50 -6.31 5.27
N ILE A 101 -1.52 -7.17 5.19
CA ILE A 101 -1.34 -8.63 5.09
C ILE A 101 -0.63 -9.08 3.80
N GLY A 102 -0.57 -8.23 2.78
CA GLY A 102 0.13 -8.48 1.52
C GLY A 102 1.58 -8.03 1.51
N PHE A 103 1.99 -7.16 2.43
CA PHE A 103 3.35 -6.63 2.50
C PHE A 103 4.44 -7.71 2.67
N PRO A 104 4.20 -8.90 3.23
CA PRO A 104 5.22 -9.95 3.22
C PRO A 104 5.65 -10.42 1.83
N HIS A 105 4.89 -10.10 0.75
CA HIS A 105 5.36 -10.32 -0.63
C HIS A 105 6.62 -9.51 -0.97
N PHE A 106 6.89 -8.39 -0.28
CA PHE A 106 8.13 -7.63 -0.48
C PHE A 106 9.38 -8.41 -0.01
N LYS A 107 9.22 -9.44 0.83
CA LYS A 107 10.35 -10.24 1.29
C LYS A 107 11.04 -10.94 0.11
N GLY A 108 12.34 -10.68 -0.04
CA GLY A 108 13.17 -11.22 -1.11
C GLY A 108 13.23 -10.35 -2.37
N CYS A 109 12.47 -9.26 -2.45
CA CYS A 109 12.53 -8.28 -3.53
C CYS A 109 13.67 -7.26 -3.27
N ASN A 110 14.92 -7.67 -3.47
CA ASN A 110 16.10 -6.95 -2.97
C ASN A 110 16.49 -5.70 -3.78
N ASN A 111 15.75 -5.37 -4.83
CA ASN A 111 16.09 -4.29 -5.77
C ASN A 111 15.10 -3.13 -5.77
N ILE A 112 14.05 -3.20 -4.93
CA ILE A 112 13.06 -2.12 -4.84
C ILE A 112 13.70 -0.89 -4.21
N ASP A 113 13.86 0.17 -4.99
CA ASP A 113 14.45 1.44 -4.58
C ASP A 113 13.43 2.57 -4.43
N LYS A 114 12.23 2.42 -5.03
CA LYS A 114 11.15 3.41 -4.96
C LYS A 114 9.79 2.76 -4.72
N ILE A 115 9.04 3.28 -3.76
CA ILE A 115 7.62 2.95 -3.55
C ILE A 115 6.81 4.25 -3.48
N VAL A 116 5.73 4.30 -4.26
CA VAL A 116 4.70 5.33 -4.17
C VAL A 116 3.40 4.66 -3.73
N MET A 117 2.79 5.14 -2.66
CA MET A 117 1.47 4.74 -2.18
C MET A 117 0.60 6.00 -2.16
N LYS A 118 -0.41 6.03 -3.03
CA LYS A 118 -1.31 7.18 -3.14
C LYS A 118 -2.76 6.71 -3.11
N ASN A 119 -3.58 7.30 -2.25
CA ASN A 119 -5.00 6.94 -2.10
C ASN A 119 -5.24 5.44 -1.77
N CYS A 120 -4.32 4.80 -1.04
CA CYS A 120 -4.48 3.42 -0.58
C CYS A 120 -5.33 3.37 0.70
N ASN A 121 -6.65 3.38 0.54
CA ASN A 121 -7.61 3.52 1.65
C ASN A 121 -7.74 2.31 2.58
N TYR A 122 -7.11 1.18 2.24
CA TYR A 122 -7.08 -0.02 3.08
C TYR A 122 -5.78 -0.20 3.86
N LEU A 123 -4.81 0.71 3.70
CA LEU A 123 -3.60 0.71 4.53
C LEU A 123 -3.90 1.28 5.91
N ASP A 124 -3.23 0.69 6.91
CA ASP A 124 -3.20 1.11 8.30
C ASP A 124 -1.75 1.00 8.82
N ASP A 125 -1.54 1.40 10.08
CA ASP A 125 -0.22 1.44 10.71
C ASP A 125 0.50 0.08 10.72
N SER A 126 -0.23 -1.05 10.64
CA SER A 126 0.39 -2.38 10.63
C SER A 126 1.16 -2.68 9.34
N ALA A 127 0.95 -1.90 8.27
CA ALA A 127 1.65 -2.06 7.00
C ALA A 127 3.08 -1.52 7.04
N LEU A 128 3.29 -0.34 7.62
CA LEU A 128 4.56 0.41 7.50
C LEU A 128 5.77 -0.29 8.14
N PRO A 129 5.68 -0.92 9.33
CA PRO A 129 6.79 -1.67 9.92
C PRO A 129 7.28 -2.83 9.03
N GLN A 130 6.39 -3.40 8.22
CA GLN A 130 6.71 -4.54 7.36
C GLN A 130 7.59 -4.14 6.16
N LEU A 131 7.66 -2.85 5.82
CA LEU A 131 8.60 -2.35 4.82
C LEU A 131 10.06 -2.51 5.24
N SER A 132 10.34 -2.78 6.52
CA SER A 132 11.70 -3.06 7.03
C SER A 132 12.42 -4.20 6.30
N VAL A 133 11.70 -5.10 5.62
CA VAL A 133 12.33 -6.12 4.75
C VAL A 133 13.07 -5.51 3.55
N LEU A 134 12.75 -4.26 3.19
CA LEU A 134 13.38 -3.47 2.12
C LEU A 134 14.40 -2.45 2.67
N ARG A 135 14.77 -2.53 3.95
CA ARG A 135 15.67 -1.56 4.62
C ARG A 135 16.99 -1.30 3.90
N SER A 136 17.50 -2.28 3.15
CA SER A 136 18.77 -2.21 2.44
C SER A 136 18.65 -1.67 1.01
N SER A 137 17.46 -1.66 0.42
CA SER A 137 17.26 -1.30 -0.99
C SER A 137 16.44 -0.02 -1.18
N LEU A 138 15.44 0.21 -0.32
CA LEU A 138 14.47 1.30 -0.49
C LEU A 138 15.10 2.66 -0.22
N LYS A 139 15.07 3.54 -1.23
CA LYS A 139 15.68 4.88 -1.20
C LYS A 139 14.65 6.00 -1.22
N THR A 140 13.52 5.79 -1.89
CA THR A 140 12.44 6.77 -2.02
C THR A 140 11.12 6.15 -1.60
N LEU A 141 10.45 6.78 -0.64
CA LEU A 141 9.11 6.41 -0.21
C LEU A 141 8.20 7.63 -0.27
N GLU A 142 7.08 7.52 -0.98
CA GLU A 142 6.06 8.56 -1.05
C GLU A 142 4.73 7.99 -0.57
N ILE A 143 4.12 8.61 0.43
CA ILE A 143 2.82 8.22 1.00
C ILE A 143 1.91 9.43 0.97
N MET A 144 0.86 9.34 0.15
CA MET A 144 -0.03 10.46 -0.14
C MET A 144 -1.49 10.03 0.00
N LYS A 145 -2.32 10.81 0.69
CA LYS A 145 -3.78 10.52 0.81
C LYS A 145 -4.11 9.13 1.36
N CYS A 146 -3.25 8.55 2.21
CA CYS A 146 -3.51 7.28 2.88
C CYS A 146 -4.15 7.57 4.25
N LEU A 147 -5.49 7.55 4.29
CA LEU A 147 -6.27 8.22 5.33
C LEU A 147 -6.23 7.57 6.73
N ASN A 148 -5.85 6.30 6.84
CA ASN A 148 -5.83 5.59 8.13
C ASN A 148 -4.44 5.48 8.77
N LEU A 149 -3.43 6.12 8.20
CA LEU A 149 -2.09 6.13 8.77
C LEU A 149 -1.96 7.21 9.83
N THR A 150 -1.45 6.84 11.00
CA THR A 150 -1.26 7.74 12.14
C THR A 150 0.21 8.08 12.34
N SER A 151 0.49 8.96 13.30
CA SER A 151 1.86 9.28 13.71
C SER A 151 2.66 8.06 14.15
N GLU A 152 2.03 7.05 14.77
CA GLU A 152 2.71 5.83 15.22
C GLU A 152 3.23 5.00 14.03
N GLY A 153 2.35 4.70 13.07
CA GLY A 153 2.75 4.00 11.84
C GLY A 153 3.85 4.75 11.09
N VAL A 154 3.72 6.06 10.93
CA VAL A 154 4.73 6.87 10.24
C VAL A 154 6.08 6.86 10.96
N LEU A 155 6.11 6.90 12.29
CA LEU A 155 7.36 6.82 13.06
C LEU A 155 8.08 5.47 12.89
N SER A 156 7.36 4.39 12.58
CA SER A 156 7.99 3.08 12.31
C SER A 156 8.91 3.08 11.09
N LEU A 157 8.75 4.04 10.17
CA LEU A 157 9.60 4.21 8.99
C LEU A 157 11.06 4.54 9.33
N ALA A 158 11.36 4.92 10.58
CA ALA A 158 12.71 5.07 11.10
C ALA A 158 13.59 3.80 10.91
N ALA A 159 12.99 2.61 10.76
CA ALA A 159 13.71 1.37 10.49
C ALA A 159 14.33 1.29 9.08
N LEU A 160 13.92 2.17 8.15
CA LEU A 160 14.35 2.17 6.75
C LEU A 160 15.61 3.01 6.57
N SER A 161 16.73 2.51 7.11
CA SER A 161 17.99 3.25 7.21
C SER A 161 18.61 3.70 5.88
N ASN A 162 18.20 3.13 4.74
CA ASN A 162 18.70 3.51 3.41
C ASN A 162 17.79 4.55 2.69
N LEU A 163 16.74 5.04 3.35
CA LEU A 163 15.90 6.10 2.79
C LEU A 163 16.71 7.39 2.62
N SER A 164 16.62 7.94 1.41
CA SER A 164 17.17 9.24 1.03
C SER A 164 16.07 10.29 0.84
N ARG A 165 14.84 9.85 0.55
CA ARG A 165 13.68 10.72 0.38
C ARG A 165 12.43 10.07 0.95
N LEU A 166 11.73 10.81 1.80
CA LEU A 166 10.44 10.46 2.35
C LEU A 166 9.46 11.61 2.15
N LYS A 167 8.47 11.42 1.28
CA LYS A 167 7.39 12.38 1.03
C LYS A 167 6.12 11.90 1.73
N LEU A 168 5.55 12.74 2.59
CA LEU A 168 4.30 12.48 3.31
C LEU A 168 3.33 13.61 2.98
N GLU A 169 2.14 13.29 2.48
CA GLU A 169 1.19 14.32 2.01
C GLU A 169 -0.25 13.90 2.32
N GLU A 170 -1.06 14.85 2.80
CA GLU A 170 -2.49 14.66 3.04
C GLU A 170 -2.78 13.41 3.90
N LEU A 171 -2.05 13.28 5.02
CA LEU A 171 -2.25 12.25 6.04
C LEU A 171 -2.99 12.85 7.25
N PRO A 172 -4.34 12.81 7.29
CA PRO A 172 -5.12 13.56 8.26
C PRO A 172 -4.99 13.06 9.71
N GLN A 173 -4.65 11.78 9.91
CA GLN A 173 -4.49 11.20 11.25
C GLN A 173 -3.07 11.34 11.82
N VAL A 174 -2.12 11.89 11.05
CA VAL A 174 -0.79 12.22 11.55
C VAL A 174 -0.86 13.52 12.33
N GLN A 175 -0.92 13.39 13.65
CA GLN A 175 -0.87 14.51 14.59
C GLN A 175 0.56 15.00 14.75
N SER A 176 0.72 16.30 15.04
CA SER A 176 2.02 16.92 15.34
C SER A 176 3.09 16.64 14.27
N LYS A 177 2.79 16.90 12.99
CA LYS A 177 3.68 16.64 11.84
C LYS A 177 5.12 17.15 12.04
N ALA A 178 5.30 18.31 12.68
CA ALA A 178 6.62 18.85 12.99
C ALA A 178 7.41 17.97 13.99
N GLU A 179 6.75 17.44 15.02
CA GLU A 179 7.37 16.53 15.99
C GLU A 179 7.73 15.19 15.33
N VAL A 180 6.80 14.63 14.55
CA VAL A 180 7.03 13.39 13.78
C VAL A 180 8.21 13.57 12.84
N LYS A 181 8.25 14.69 12.09
CA LYS A 181 9.38 15.03 11.23
C LYS A 181 10.68 15.12 12.01
N GLY A 182 10.70 15.81 13.16
CA GLY A 182 11.91 15.92 14.01
C GLY A 182 12.43 14.57 14.51
N LYS A 183 11.53 13.67 14.95
CA LYS A 183 11.88 12.30 15.35
C LYS A 183 12.45 11.49 14.18
N LEU A 184 11.81 11.56 13.01
CA LEU A 184 12.28 10.86 11.82
C LEU A 184 13.62 11.41 11.32
N MET A 185 13.83 12.72 11.31
CA MET A 185 15.10 13.34 10.94
C MET A 185 16.24 12.93 11.89
N SER A 186 15.94 12.76 13.19
CA SER A 186 16.92 12.26 14.16
C SER A 186 17.33 10.80 13.88
N ALA A 187 16.39 9.97 13.44
CA ALA A 187 16.65 8.56 13.11
C ALA A 187 17.23 8.35 11.69
N LEU A 188 16.89 9.23 10.76
CA LEU A 188 17.24 9.17 9.34
C LEU A 188 17.94 10.48 8.93
N PRO A 189 19.16 10.76 9.44
CA PRO A 189 19.81 12.07 9.28
C PRO A 189 20.14 12.44 7.82
N ASN A 190 20.24 11.46 6.93
CA ASN A 190 20.53 11.66 5.51
C ASN A 190 19.27 11.60 4.62
N CYS A 191 18.08 11.52 5.21
CA CYS A 191 16.82 11.45 4.48
C CYS A 191 16.18 12.83 4.36
N ASN A 192 15.85 13.25 3.14
CA ASN A 192 15.02 14.42 2.91
C ASN A 192 13.55 14.09 3.22
N ILE A 193 13.02 14.62 4.32
CA ILE A 193 11.67 14.35 4.81
C ILE A 193 10.77 15.58 4.63
N THR A 194 9.71 15.42 3.86
CA THR A 194 8.76 16.49 3.52
C THR A 194 7.34 16.14 3.99
N PHE A 195 6.62 17.12 4.52
CA PHE A 195 5.22 17.01 4.91
C PHE A 195 4.41 18.11 4.23
N ASP A 196 3.35 17.73 3.48
CA ASP A 196 2.40 18.65 2.84
C ASP A 196 3.08 19.86 2.16
N GLU A 197 4.23 19.63 1.55
CA GLU A 197 4.87 20.68 0.77
C GLU A 197 3.96 20.98 -0.42
N ALA A 198 3.66 22.27 -0.61
CA ALA A 198 3.00 22.72 -1.81
C ALA A 198 3.79 22.21 -3.01
N GLU A 199 3.10 21.69 -4.03
CA GLU A 199 3.67 21.67 -5.37
C GLU A 199 4.14 23.10 -5.64
N ASN A 200 5.45 23.32 -5.62
CA ASN A 200 6.00 24.36 -6.48
C ASN A 200 5.65 23.88 -7.87
N ASP A 201 4.52 24.37 -8.36
CA ASP A 201 4.17 24.42 -9.77
C ASP A 201 5.38 24.99 -10.50
N ALA A 202 6.26 24.09 -10.95
CA ALA A 202 7.15 24.34 -12.06
C ALA A 202 6.29 24.20 -13.33
N GLY A 203 5.26 25.05 -13.42
CA GLY A 203 4.54 25.35 -14.63
C GLY A 203 5.47 26.12 -15.56
N LEU A 204 5.93 25.42 -16.60
CA LEU A 204 6.05 25.92 -17.97
C LEU A 204 6.86 27.21 -18.23
N LYS A 205 8.11 27.02 -18.66
CA LYS A 205 8.81 27.78 -19.73
C LYS A 205 9.83 26.77 -20.31
N THR A 206 9.80 26.31 -21.56
CA THR A 206 9.50 26.89 -22.88
C THR A 206 9.13 25.75 -23.84
#